data_AF-A0A2E1AN93-F1
#
_entry.id   AF-A0A2E1AN93-F1
#
_cell.length_a   1.000
_cell.length_b   1.000
_cell.length_c   1.000
_cell.angle_alpha   90.00
_cell.angle_beta   90.00
_cell.angle_gamma   90.00
#
_symmetry.space_group_name_H-M   'P 1'
#
loop_
_entity.id
_entity.type
_entity.pdbx_description
1 polymer ?
#
loop_
_entity_poly.entity_id
_entity_poly.type
_entity_poly.pdbx_seq_one_letter_code
_entity_poly.pdbx_strand_id
1 'polypeptide(L)'
;MEGIPIDQEMKTYAENWRYNTHVFILPPWKDIYLTDAQRKQDWNEAVFTYNKMIQTYRSYQYDLVEVPKAPVGERADFILDHIKGK
;
A
#
# COMPACT_ATOMS: atom_id res chain seq x y z
N MET A 1 -5.34 1.52 16.95
CA MET A 1 -6.40 1.02 16.05
C MET A 1 -6.02 -0.40 15.66
N GLU A 2 -6.24 -1.35 16.54
CA GLU A 2 -6.00 -2.77 16.26
C GLU A 2 -7.20 -3.55 16.79
N GLY A 3 -7.54 -4.66 16.12
CA GLY A 3 -8.66 -5.51 16.53
C GLY A 3 -10.05 -4.92 16.33
N ILE A 4 -10.19 -3.83 15.56
CA ILE A 4 -11.50 -3.27 15.22
C ILE A 4 -12.14 -4.19 14.16
N PRO A 5 -13.36 -4.73 14.40
CA PRO A 5 -14.02 -5.58 13.43
C PRO A 5 -14.35 -4.80 12.16
N ILE A 6 -14.21 -5.46 11.01
CA ILE A 6 -14.63 -4.91 9.72
C ILE A 6 -16.11 -5.20 9.54
N ASP A 7 -16.92 -4.14 9.53
CA ASP A 7 -18.36 -4.26 9.31
C ASP A 7 -18.68 -4.78 7.90
N GLN A 8 -19.82 -5.47 7.78
CA GLN A 8 -20.26 -6.05 6.52
C GLN A 8 -20.56 -4.96 5.47
N GLU A 9 -21.03 -3.79 5.89
CA GLU A 9 -21.28 -2.66 4.99
C GLU A 9 -19.98 -2.17 4.33
N MET A 10 -18.88 -2.09 5.10
CA MET A 10 -17.56 -1.72 4.57
C MET A 10 -17.06 -2.70 3.52
N LYS A 11 -17.29 -4.01 3.70
CA LYS A 11 -16.93 -5.01 2.69
C LYS A 11 -17.71 -4.81 1.40
N THR A 12 -19.02 -4.57 1.50
CA THR A 12 -19.86 -4.28 0.34
C THR A 12 -19.36 -3.05 -0.42
N TYR A 13 -18.96 -1.97 0.27
CA TYR A 13 -18.39 -0.81 -0.39
C TYR A 13 -17.06 -1.11 -1.09
N ALA A 14 -16.15 -1.85 -0.44
CA ALA A 14 -14.88 -2.24 -1.04
C ALA A 14 -15.04 -3.11 -2.31
N GLU A 15 -16.09 -3.95 -2.35
CA GLU A 15 -16.39 -4.81 -3.50
C GLU A 15 -16.99 -4.05 -4.67
N ASN A 16 -17.87 -3.08 -4.40
CA ASN A 16 -18.70 -2.44 -5.42
C ASN A 16 -18.19 -1.07 -5.88
N TRP A 17 -17.50 -0.32 -5.02
CA TRP A 17 -17.05 1.05 -5.32
C TRP A 17 -15.55 1.07 -5.58
N ARG A 18 -15.21 0.74 -6.82
CA ARG A 18 -13.83 0.48 -7.23
C ARG A 18 -13.12 1.76 -7.67
N TYR A 19 -11.90 1.93 -7.17
CA TYR A 19 -10.93 2.88 -7.72
C TYR A 19 -10.24 2.26 -8.95
N ASN A 20 -9.19 2.92 -9.46
CA ASN A 20 -8.34 2.35 -10.51
C ASN A 20 -7.82 0.96 -10.09
N THR A 21 -7.86 0.00 -11.02
CA THR A 21 -7.42 -1.38 -10.73
C THR A 21 -5.93 -1.47 -10.46
N HIS A 22 -5.13 -0.55 -10.99
CA HIS A 22 -3.69 -0.51 -10.76
C HIS A 22 -3.40 0.36 -9.53
N VAL A 23 -2.83 -0.24 -8.50
CA VAL A 23 -2.56 0.40 -7.21
C VAL A 23 -1.07 0.34 -6.94
N PHE A 24 -0.46 1.51 -6.74
CA PHE A 24 0.92 1.59 -6.31
C PHE A 24 1.06 1.18 -4.85
N ILE A 25 2.02 0.30 -4.56
CA ILE A 25 2.35 -0.10 -3.20
C ILE A 25 3.83 0.13 -2.93
N LEU A 26 4.15 0.69 -1.77
CA LEU A 26 5.51 1.00 -1.36
C LEU A 26 6.00 -0.06 -0.37
N PRO A 27 7.05 -0.83 -0.70
CA PRO A 27 7.54 -1.89 0.17
C PRO A 27 8.26 -1.31 1.40
N PRO A 28 8.20 -1.97 2.57
CA PRO A 28 8.96 -1.57 3.75
C PRO A 28 10.46 -1.57 3.42
N TRP A 29 11.14 -0.49 3.77
CA TRP A 29 12.54 -0.24 3.41
C TRP A 29 13.39 -0.06 4.64
N LYS A 30 14.16 -1.10 4.99
CA LYS A 30 14.94 -1.15 6.24
C LYS A 30 15.98 -0.02 6.33
N ASP A 31 16.64 0.29 5.24
CA ASP A 31 17.75 1.26 5.21
C ASP A 31 17.33 2.70 5.56
N ILE A 32 16.07 3.05 5.31
CA ILE A 32 15.50 4.37 5.63
C ILE A 32 14.44 4.30 6.73
N TYR A 33 14.27 3.13 7.34
CA TYR A 33 13.26 2.92 8.37
C TYR A 33 13.78 3.46 9.71
N LEU A 34 13.02 4.38 10.27
CA LEU A 34 13.13 4.82 11.65
C LEU A 34 11.73 5.17 12.14
N THR A 35 11.57 5.18 13.46
CA THR A 35 10.37 5.75 14.07
C THR A 35 10.54 7.25 14.27
N ASP A 36 9.45 7.98 14.11
CA ASP A 36 9.39 9.41 14.35
C ASP A 36 7.95 9.78 14.80
N ALA A 37 7.64 11.08 14.91
CA ALA A 37 6.31 11.53 15.33
C ALA A 37 5.16 11.00 14.45
N GLN A 38 5.45 10.65 13.19
CA GLN A 38 4.50 10.12 12.21
C GLN A 38 4.63 8.60 12.05
N ARG A 39 5.85 8.06 11.98
CA ARG A 39 6.13 6.62 11.86
C ARG A 39 6.24 5.99 13.25
N LYS A 40 5.10 5.53 13.78
CA LYS A 40 5.00 4.98 15.14
C LYS A 40 5.14 3.47 15.24
N GLN A 41 4.85 2.76 14.15
CA GLN A 41 4.89 1.29 14.10
C GLN A 41 6.33 0.79 14.13
N ASP A 42 6.58 -0.32 14.83
CA ASP A 42 7.88 -0.99 14.79
C ASP A 42 8.16 -1.67 13.42
N TRP A 43 9.37 -2.18 13.22
CA TRP A 43 9.75 -2.78 11.94
C TRP A 43 8.89 -3.99 11.58
N ASN A 44 8.57 -4.84 12.56
CA ASN A 44 7.79 -6.04 12.34
C ASN A 44 6.33 -5.70 12.03
N GLU A 45 5.78 -4.70 12.71
CA GLU A 45 4.44 -4.15 12.44
C GLU A 45 4.35 -3.54 11.04
N ALA A 46 5.38 -2.81 10.60
CA ALA A 46 5.42 -2.23 9.26
C ALA A 46 5.45 -3.32 8.18
N VAL A 47 6.27 -4.37 8.36
CA VAL A 47 6.31 -5.53 7.46
C VAL A 47 5.00 -6.31 7.48
N PHE A 48 4.42 -6.54 8.66
CA PHE A 48 3.14 -7.21 8.82
C PHE A 48 2.03 -6.45 8.10
N THR A 49 1.97 -5.13 8.29
CA THR A 49 0.98 -4.25 7.64
C THR A 49 1.10 -4.31 6.12
N TYR A 50 2.31 -4.20 5.57
CA TYR A 50 2.55 -4.33 4.13
C TYR A 50 2.06 -5.67 3.57
N ASN A 51 2.35 -6.78 4.26
CA ASN A 51 1.88 -8.10 3.84
C ASN A 51 0.35 -8.20 3.88
N LYS A 52 -0.30 -7.61 4.89
CA LYS A 52 -1.76 -7.54 4.97
C LYS A 52 -2.35 -6.71 3.84
N MET A 53 -1.76 -5.56 3.53
CA MET A 53 -2.19 -4.74 2.39
C MET A 53 -2.11 -5.54 1.08
N ILE A 54 -0.99 -6.23 0.81
CA ILE A 54 -0.87 -7.07 -0.39
C ILE A 54 -1.99 -8.10 -0.49
N GLN A 55 -2.23 -8.84 0.60
CA GLN A 55 -3.26 -9.87 0.65
C GLN A 55 -4.65 -9.28 0.38
N THR A 56 -4.97 -8.17 1.05
CA THR A 56 -6.28 -7.50 0.93
C THR A 56 -6.52 -6.94 -0.47
N TYR A 57 -5.58 -6.17 -1.03
CA TYR A 57 -5.76 -5.61 -2.37
C TYR A 57 -5.87 -6.71 -3.44
N ARG A 58 -5.06 -7.77 -3.34
CA ARG A 58 -5.16 -8.91 -4.26
C ARG A 58 -6.46 -9.69 -4.10
N SER A 59 -6.99 -9.85 -2.87
CA SER A 59 -8.29 -10.51 -2.67
C SER A 59 -9.44 -9.72 -3.30
N TYR A 60 -9.30 -8.39 -3.39
CA TYR A 60 -10.22 -7.53 -4.12
C TYR A 60 -9.86 -7.39 -5.61
N GLN A 61 -8.96 -8.20 -6.17
CA GLN A 61 -8.60 -8.18 -7.60
C GLN A 61 -8.00 -6.84 -8.06
N TYR A 62 -7.21 -6.17 -7.21
CA TYR A 62 -6.36 -5.06 -7.64
C TYR A 62 -4.99 -5.56 -8.11
N ASP A 63 -4.49 -4.92 -9.15
CA ASP A 63 -3.15 -5.12 -9.70
C ASP A 63 -2.17 -4.23 -8.95
N LEU A 64 -1.31 -4.83 -8.15
CA LEU A 64 -0.34 -4.09 -7.35
C LEU A 64 0.92 -3.80 -8.14
N VAL A 65 1.27 -2.52 -8.21
CA VAL A 65 2.50 -2.01 -8.84
C VAL A 65 3.45 -1.63 -7.73
N GLU A 66 4.47 -2.46 -7.49
CA GLU A 66 5.47 -2.17 -6.47
C GLU A 66 6.38 -1.03 -6.92
N VAL A 67 6.42 0.05 -6.13
CA VAL A 67 7.30 1.19 -6.38
C VAL A 67 8.71 0.85 -5.90
N PRO A 68 9.75 1.03 -6.72
CA PRO A 68 11.12 0.65 -6.36
C PRO A 68 11.63 1.45 -5.16
N LYS A 69 12.52 0.82 -4.40
CA LYS A 69 13.30 1.47 -3.32
C LYS A 69 14.38 2.34 -3.94
N ALA A 70 14.01 3.56 -4.29
CA ALA A 70 14.84 4.54 -4.98
C ALA A 70 14.70 5.94 -4.35
N PRO A 71 15.58 6.90 -4.69
CA PRO A 71 15.41 8.30 -4.34
C PRO A 71 14.02 8.83 -4.69
N VAL A 72 13.59 9.89 -3.99
CA VAL A 72 12.23 10.44 -4.13
C VAL A 72 11.88 10.81 -5.57
N GLY A 73 12.82 11.45 -6.30
CA GLY A 73 12.61 11.83 -7.70
C GLY A 73 12.33 10.63 -8.59
N GLU A 74 13.18 9.60 -8.54
CA GLU A 74 13.02 8.39 -9.33
C GLU A 74 11.70 7.64 -9.04
N ARG A 75 11.25 7.64 -7.78
CA ARG A 75 9.94 7.06 -7.43
C ARG A 75 8.78 7.87 -7.99
N ALA A 76 8.89 9.19 -7.99
CA ALA A 76 7.87 10.07 -8.57
C ALA A 76 7.81 9.86 -10.10
N ASP A 77 8.96 9.81 -10.77
CA ASP A 77 9.06 9.55 -12.21
C ASP A 77 8.47 8.18 -12.56
N PHE A 78 8.82 7.13 -11.80
CA PHE A 78 8.24 5.79 -11.96
C PHE A 78 6.70 5.80 -11.91
N ILE A 79 6.12 6.50 -10.93
CA ILE A 79 4.66 6.62 -10.80
C ILE A 79 4.06 7.39 -11.98
N LEU A 80 4.66 8.53 -12.34
CA LEU A 80 4.18 9.38 -13.44
C LEU A 80 4.23 8.65 -14.78
N ASP A 81 5.30 7.91 -15.05
CA ASP A 81 5.45 7.15 -16.28
C ASP A 81 4.43 6.01 -16.38
N HIS A 82 4.14 5.35 -15.26
CA HIS A 82 3.11 4.31 -15.20
C HIS A 82 1.68 4.86 -15.38
N ILE A 83 1.44 6.13 -15.02
CA ILE A 83 0.16 6.80 -15.28
C ILE A 83 0.05 7.26 -16.74
N LYS A 84 1.12 7.79 -17.33
CA LYS A 84 1.14 8.28 -18.72
C LYS A 84 1.08 7.15 -19.76
N GLY A 85 1.52 5.95 -19.41
CA GLY A 85 1.46 4.76 -20.26
C GLY A 85 0.09 4.10 -20.36
N LYS A 86 -0.96 4.69 -19.76
CA LYS A 86 -2.36 4.28 -19.91
C LYS A 86 -3.09 5.09 -20.97
#